data_AF-F7L1E7-F1
#
_entry.id   AF-F7L1E7-F1
#
_cell.length_a   1.000
_cell.length_b   1.000
_cell.length_c   1.000
_cell.angle_alpha   90.00
_cell.angle_beta   90.00
_cell.angle_gamma   90.00
#
_symmetry.space_group_name_H-M   'P 1'
#
loop_
_entity.id
_entity.type
_entity.pdbx_description
1 polymer ?
#
loop_
_entity_poly.entity_id
_entity_poly.type
_entity_poly.pdbx_seq_one_letter_code
_entity_poly.pdbx_strand_id
1 'polypeptide(L)' 'MLHRQRLRLMERTRKFNSKMIRKRIILGKKLTRGMFNYIRRNPDEFKDLVFVRRRFKNIQR' A
#
# COMPACT_ATOMS: atom_id res chain seq x y z
N MET A 1 20.48 -16.54 13.66
CA MET A 1 20.62 -16.06 12.26
C MET A 1 19.32 -16.08 11.43
N LEU A 2 18.50 -17.13 11.51
CA LEU A 2 17.22 -17.27 10.78
C LEU A 2 16.22 -16.11 10.97
N HIS A 3 16.13 -15.54 12.19
CA HIS A 3 15.19 -14.46 12.48
C HIS A 3 15.47 -13.17 11.66
N ARG A 4 16.74 -12.76 11.55
CA ARG A 4 17.13 -11.57 10.76
C ARG A 4 16.95 -11.75 9.25
N GLN A 5 17.01 -12.98 8.75
CA GLN A 5 16.74 -13.27 7.34
C GLN A 5 15.23 -13.21 7.05
N ARG A 6 14.40 -13.74 7.96
CA ARG A 6 12.93 -13.63 7.86
C ARG A 6 12.44 -12.19 7.89
N LEU A 7 12.98 -11.36 8.79
CA LEU A 7 12.64 -9.93 8.84
C LEU A 7 12.99 -9.20 7.54
N ARG A 8 14.19 -9.46 6.98
CA ARG A 8 14.59 -8.89 5.68
C ARG A 8 13.68 -9.32 4.53
N LEU A 9 13.26 -10.59 4.51
CA LEU A 9 12.36 -11.10 3.49
C LEU A 9 10.98 -10.43 3.57
N MET A 10 10.44 -10.29 4.79
CA MET A 10 9.17 -9.60 5.02
C MET A 10 9.23 -8.12 4.64
N GLU A 11 10.34 -7.45 4.89
CA GLU A 11 10.51 -6.04 4.50
C GLU A 11 10.59 -5.89 2.97
N ARG A 12 11.26 -6.82 2.28
CA ARG A 12 11.32 -6.85 0.81
C ARG A 12 9.96 -7.08 0.18
N THR A 13 9.19 -8.04 0.69
CA THR A 13 7.83 -8.30 0.17
C THR A 13 6.91 -7.11 0.42
N ARG A 14 7.03 -6.44 1.58
CA ARG A 14 6.31 -5.19 1.89
C ARG A 14 6.64 -4.10 0.86
N LYS A 15 7.92 -3.80 0.66
CA LYS A 15 8.39 -2.79 -0.31
C LYS A 15 7.92 -3.10 -1.73
N PHE A 16 7.98 -4.37 -2.14
CA PHE A 16 7.51 -4.80 -3.46
C PHE A 16 6.01 -4.55 -3.65
N ASN A 17 5.19 -4.99 -2.68
CA ASN A 17 3.73 -4.81 -2.72
C ASN A 17 3.36 -3.33 -2.78
N SER A 18 3.99 -2.50 -1.97
CA SER A 18 3.76 -1.05 -1.98
C SER A 18 4.14 -0.42 -3.31
N LYS A 19 5.29 -0.77 -3.89
CA LYS A 19 5.72 -0.26 -5.20
C LYS A 19 4.74 -0.63 -6.32
N MET A 20 4.27 -1.88 -6.33
CA MET A 20 3.29 -2.35 -7.31
C MET A 20 1.95 -1.62 -7.20
N ILE A 21 1.46 -1.43 -5.97
CA ILE A 21 0.22 -0.71 -5.71
C ILE A 21 0.36 0.77 -6.08
N ARG A 22 1.46 1.43 -5.71
CA ARG A 22 1.75 2.83 -6.10
C ARG A 22 1.74 3.00 -7.61
N LYS A 23 2.41 2.11 -8.35
CA LYS A 23 2.45 2.14 -9.81
C LYS A 23 1.04 2.03 -10.42
N ARG A 24 0.20 1.15 -9.88
CA ARG A 24 -1.20 1.02 -10.34
C ARG A 24 -2.02 2.29 -10.09
N ILE A 25 -1.86 2.92 -8.92
CA ILE A 25 -2.55 4.17 -8.57
C ILE A 25 -2.14 5.29 -9.53
N ILE A 26 -0.84 5.48 -9.75
CA ILE A 26 -0.31 6.52 -10.66
C ILE A 26 -0.80 6.29 -12.09
N LEU A 27 -0.85 5.04 -12.55
CA LEU A 27 -1.36 4.68 -13.87
C LEU A 27 -2.90 4.69 -13.97
N GLY A 28 -3.62 5.09 -12.91
CA GLY A 28 -5.10 5.11 -12.91
C GLY A 28 -5.76 3.73 -13.05
N LYS A 29 -5.01 2.64 -12.82
CA LYS A 29 -5.52 1.27 -12.96
C LYS A 29 -6.41 0.90 -11.77
N LYS A 30 -7.47 0.14 -12.03
CA LYS A 30 -8.33 -0.42 -10.97
C LYS A 30 -7.49 -1.22 -9.96
N LEU A 31 -7.71 -0.95 -8.68
CA LEU A 31 -7.12 -1.72 -7.58
C LEU A 31 -8.05 -2.85 -7.17
N THR A 32 -7.49 -3.99 -6.80
CA THR A 32 -8.26 -5.11 -6.27
C THR A 32 -8.64 -4.86 -4.81
N ARG A 33 -9.65 -5.59 -4.29
CA ARG A 33 -10.05 -5.53 -2.87
C ARG A 33 -8.87 -5.82 -1.93
N GLY A 34 -8.00 -6.75 -2.29
CA GLY A 34 -6.78 -7.06 -1.54
C GLY A 34 -5.81 -5.88 -1.46
N MET A 35 -5.63 -5.14 -2.56
CA MET A 35 -4.80 -3.93 -2.59
C MET A 35 -5.40 -2.81 -1.73
N PHE A 36 -6.72 -2.62 -1.77
CA PHE A 36 -7.38 -1.66 -0.87
C PHE A 36 -7.21 -2.03 0.60
N ASN A 37 -7.39 -3.31 0.96
CA ASN A 37 -7.15 -3.78 2.32
C ASN A 37 -5.69 -3.57 2.74
N TYR A 38 -4.74 -3.78 1.83
CA TYR A 38 -3.32 -3.56 2.08
C TYR A 38 -3.01 -2.08 2.37
N ILE A 39 -3.54 -1.16 1.55
CA ILE A 39 -3.41 0.28 1.75
C ILE A 39 -4.01 0.69 3.10
N ARG A 40 -5.20 0.17 3.44
CA ARG A 40 -5.88 0.46 4.70
C ARG A 40 -5.06 0.03 5.93
N ARG A 41 -4.31 -1.07 5.83
CA ARG A 41 -3.45 -1.58 6.91
C ARG A 41 -2.10 -0.87 7.00
N ASN A 42 -1.65 -0.18 5.94
CA ASN A 42 -0.34 0.49 5.88
C ASN A 42 -0.48 1.93 5.34
N PRO A 43 -1.28 2.80 5.99
CA PRO A 43 -1.62 4.12 5.45
C PRO A 43 -0.41 5.03 5.24
N ASP A 44 0.61 4.94 6.10
CA ASP A 44 1.84 5.73 6.00
C ASP A 44 2.60 5.53 4.68
N GLU A 45 2.50 4.33 4.10
CA GLU A 45 3.15 4.01 2.83
C GLU A 45 2.42 4.55 1.61
N PHE A 46 1.23 5.13 1.78
CA PHE A 46 0.43 5.65 0.68
C PHE A 46 -0.07 7.07 0.94
N LYS A 47 0.35 7.71 2.04
CA LYS A 47 -0.07 9.07 2.44
C LYS A 47 0.20 10.14 1.38
N ASP A 48 1.25 9.95 0.57
CA ASP A 48 1.65 10.88 -0.48
C ASP A 48 0.77 10.78 -1.74
N LEU A 49 -0.07 9.74 -1.84
CA LEU A 49 -0.91 9.51 -3.01
C LEU A 49 -2.27 10.17 -2.84
N VAL A 50 -2.54 11.17 -3.69
CA VAL A 50 -3.74 12.02 -3.71
C VAL A 50 -5.07 11.23 -3.68
N PHE A 51 -5.08 10.01 -4.23
CA PHE A 51 -6.26 9.13 -4.27
C PHE A 51 -6.71 8.64 -2.88
N VAL A 52 -5.77 8.43 -1.95
CA VAL A 52 -6.07 8.06 -0.56
C VAL A 52 -6.73 9.25 0.16
N ARG A 53 -6.15 10.45 0.06
CA ARG A 53 -6.74 11.66 0.67
C ARG A 53 -8.18 11.94 0.19
N ARG A 54 -8.48 11.80 -1.11
CA ARG A 54 -9.83 12.06 -1.64
C ARG A 54 -10.87 11.00 -1.25
N ARG A 55 -10.52 9.70 -1.27
CA ARG A 55 -11.46 8.61 -0.93
C ARG A 55 -11.76 8.53 0.57
N PHE A 56 -10.79 8.76 1.45
CA PHE A 56 -11.02 8.73 2.91
C PHE A 56 -11.79 9.96 3.42
N LYS A 57 -11.59 11.14 2.81
CA LYS A 57 -12.34 12.35 3.17
C LYS A 57 -13.85 12.26 2.88
N ASN A 58 -14.26 11.36 1.97
CA ASN A 58 -15.66 11.08 1.67
C ASN A 58 -16.28 9.97 2.55
N ILE A 59 -15.49 9.28 3.38
CA ILE A 59 -16.00 8.24 4.30
C ILE A 59 -16.21 8.81 5.72
N GLN A 60 -15.54 9.92 6.06
CA GLN A 60 -15.69 10.63 7.34
C GLN A 60 -16.78 11.71 7.35
N ARG A 61 -17.64 11.74 6.33
CA ARG A 61 -18.73 12.73 6.19
C ARG A 61 -20.05 12.00 6.20
#